data_AF-A0A7J4IZF6-F1
#
_entry.id   AF-A0A7J4IZF6-F1
#
_cell.length_a   1.000
_cell.length_b   1.000
_cell.length_c   1.000
_cell.angle_alpha   90.00
_cell.angle_beta   90.00
_cell.angle_gamma   90.00
#
_symmetry.space_group_name_H-M   'P 1'
#
loop_
_entity.id
_entity.type
_entity.pdbx_description
1 polymer ?
#
loop_
_entity_poly.entity_id
_entity_poly.type
_entity_poly.pdbx_seq_one_letter_code
_entity_poly.pdbx_strand_id
1 'polypeptide(L)' 'MVTIAEEISVSRLVRILEKNLSCSQTALWSNLRQLKRVGILNYGDAKTKGTPVVLTKVGKMISKYLEEKNEC' A
#
# COMPACT_ATOMS: atom_id res chain seq x y z
N MET A 1 -21.72 6.29 10.46
CA MET A 1 -20.90 5.68 9.40
C MET A 1 -19.47 5.69 9.89
N VAL A 2 -18.95 4.56 10.36
CA VAL A 2 -17.58 4.48 10.90
C VAL A 2 -16.72 3.81 9.82
N THR A 3 -16.07 4.60 8.97
CA THR A 3 -14.98 4.09 8.14
C THR A 3 -13.71 4.13 8.99
N ILE A 4 -13.56 3.13 9.87
CA ILE A 4 -12.23 2.81 10.39
C ILE A 4 -11.47 2.27 9.19
N ALA A 5 -10.66 3.11 8.54
CA ALA A 5 -9.63 2.59 7.66
C ALA A 5 -8.80 1.65 8.54
N GLU A 6 -9.00 0.34 8.40
CA GLU A 6 -8.23 -0.65 9.16
C GLU A 6 -6.76 -0.27 8.99
N GLU A 7 -6.09 0.02 10.10
CA GLU A 7 -4.66 0.29 10.10
C GLU A 7 -3.92 -1.01 9.77
N ILE A 8 -3.75 -1.28 8.48
CA ILE A 8 -3.13 -2.51 7.98
C ILE A 8 -1.61 -2.35 8.03
N SER A 9 -0.94 -3.26 8.75
CA SER A 9 0.52 -3.36 8.71
C SER A 9 1.02 -3.87 7.36
N VAL A 10 2.23 -3.45 6.96
CA VAL A 10 2.80 -3.86 5.66
C VAL A 10 2.92 -5.38 5.52
N SER A 11 3.22 -6.09 6.60
CA SER A 11 3.28 -7.56 6.58
C SER A 11 1.91 -8.21 6.37
N ARG A 12 0.83 -7.64 6.95
CA ARG A 12 -0.54 -8.11 6.71
C ARG A 12 -0.97 -7.80 5.28
N LEU A 13 -0.62 -6.62 4.76
CA LEU A 13 -0.89 -6.24 3.36
C LEU A 13 -0.22 -7.22 2.38
N VAL A 14 1.06 -7.57 2.58
CA VAL A 14 1.76 -8.50 1.68
C VAL A 14 1.06 -9.86 1.62
N ARG A 15 0.61 -10.41 2.76
CA ARG A 15 -0.14 -11.68 2.79
C ARG A 15 -1.49 -11.59 2.07
N ILE A 16 -2.16 -10.43 2.13
CA ILE A 16 -3.41 -10.19 1.40
C ILE A 16 -3.12 -10.14 -0.10
N LEU A 17 -2.12 -9.36 -0.52
CA LEU A 17 -1.78 -9.20 -1.93
C LEU A 17 -1.28 -10.50 -2.56
N GLU A 18 -0.50 -11.30 -1.85
CA GLU A 18 -0.04 -12.62 -2.33
C GLU A 18 -1.24 -13.51 -2.71
N LYS A 19 -2.26 -13.55 -1.85
CA LYS A 19 -3.47 -14.35 -2.08
C LYS A 19 -4.33 -13.83 -3.22
N ASN A 20 -4.45 -12.51 -3.36
CA ASN A 20 -5.34 -11.89 -4.36
C ASN A 20 -4.71 -11.74 -5.74
N LEU A 21 -3.39 -11.52 -5.81
CA LEU A 21 -2.68 -11.24 -7.05
C LEU A 21 -1.86 -12.43 -7.57
N SER A 22 -1.85 -13.56 -6.85
CA SER A 22 -1.01 -14.73 -7.17
C SER A 22 0.46 -14.36 -7.44
N CYS A 23 0.97 -13.38 -6.68
CA CYS A 23 2.33 -12.85 -6.81
C CYS A 23 3.21 -13.30 -5.64
N SER A 24 4.49 -13.57 -5.89
CA SER A 24 5.42 -13.94 -4.82
C SER A 24 5.61 -12.79 -3.80
N GLN A 25 5.79 -13.13 -2.53
CA GLN A 25 6.06 -12.13 -1.49
C GLN A 25 7.28 -11.26 -1.83
N THR A 26 8.32 -11.84 -2.43
CA THR A 26 9.53 -11.11 -2.85
C THR A 26 9.20 -9.98 -3.84
N ALA A 27 8.36 -10.27 -4.84
CA ALA A 27 7.92 -9.26 -5.80
C ALA A 27 7.09 -8.17 -5.14
N LEU A 28 6.17 -8.56 -4.25
CA LEU A 28 5.32 -7.61 -3.51
C LEU A 28 6.14 -6.68 -2.62
N TRP A 29 7.10 -7.21 -1.87
CA TRP A 29 8.02 -6.41 -1.06
C TRP A 29 8.86 -5.45 -1.91
N SER A 30 9.35 -5.90 -3.07
CA SER A 30 10.08 -5.06 -4.01
C SER A 30 9.23 -3.88 -4.47
N ASN A 31 8.00 -4.15 -4.91
CA ASN A 31 7.07 -3.13 -5.41
C ASN A 31 6.69 -2.13 -4.30
N LEU A 32 6.32 -2.61 -3.10
CA LEU A 32 5.99 -1.74 -1.98
C LEU A 32 7.16 -0.83 -1.58
N ARG A 33 8.39 -1.36 -1.61
CA ARG A 33 9.60 -0.57 -1.35
C ARG A 33 9.82 0.51 -2.40
N GLN A 34 9.58 0.20 -3.67
CA GLN A 34 9.64 1.20 -4.74
C GLN A 34 8.58 2.29 -4.54
N LEU A 35 7.33 1.92 -4.27
CA LEU A 35 6.24 2.87 -3.99
C LEU A 35 6.54 3.77 -2.78
N LYS A 36 7.15 3.23 -1.72
CA LYS A 36 7.64 4.03 -0.59
C LYS A 36 8.77 4.97 -1.01
N ARG A 37 9.74 4.48 -1.78
CA ARG A 37 10.89 5.27 -2.26
C ARG A 37 10.47 6.44 -3.13
N VAL A 38 9.47 6.27 -3.99
CA VAL A 38 8.94 7.36 -4.83
C VAL A 38 7.90 8.23 -4.11
N GLY A 39 7.64 7.97 -2.82
CA GLY A 39 6.77 8.79 -2.00
C GLY A 39 5.27 8.60 -2.26
N ILE A 40 4.85 7.48 -2.85
CA ILE A 40 3.43 7.14 -3.05
C ILE A 40 2.82 6.57 -1.77
N LEU A 41 3.55 5.68 -1.10
CA LEU A 41 3.15 5.04 0.15
C LEU A 41 4.08 5.45 1.30
N ASN A 42 3.57 5.36 2.52
CA ASN A 42 4.38 5.32 3.73
C ASN A 42 3.96 4.13 4.59
N TYR A 43 4.92 3.50 5.27
CA TYR A 43 4.68 2.39 6.19
C TYR A 43 5.91 2.16 7.07
N GLY A 44 5.71 1.48 8.21
CA GLY A 44 6.76 1.21 9.19
C GLY A 44 7.89 0.33 8.68
N ASP A 45 9.10 0.59 9.14
CA ASP A 45 10.30 -0.23 8.95
C ASP A 45 10.76 -0.85 10.28
N ALA A 46 11.98 -1.37 10.32
CA ALA A 46 12.56 -1.96 11.53
C ALA A 46 12.62 -0.98 12.71
N LYS A 47 12.73 0.34 12.47
CA LYS A 47 12.78 1.39 13.50
C LYS A 47 11.39 1.91 13.87
N THR A 48 10.45 1.85 12.92
CA THR A 48 9.08 2.38 13.05
C THR A 48 8.05 1.25 13.02
N LYS A 49 8.38 0.15 13.69
CA LYS A 49 7.55 -1.06 13.74
C LYS A 49 6.14 -0.71 14.23
N GLY A 50 5.13 -1.13 13.48
CA GLY A 50 3.72 -0.88 13.81
C GLY A 50 3.09 0.29 13.05
N THR A 51 3.86 1.15 12.37
CA THR A 51 3.27 2.19 11.50
C THR A 51 2.51 1.53 10.34
N PRO A 52 1.21 1.83 10.18
CA PRO A 52 0.38 1.21 9.14
C PRO A 52 0.77 1.70 7.74
N VAL A 53 0.29 0.97 6.74
CA VAL A 53 0.42 1.38 5.33
C VAL A 53 -0.57 2.50 5.05
N VAL A 54 -0.07 3.64 4.58
CA VAL A 54 -0.89 4.80 4.22
C VAL A 54 -0.44 5.36 2.87
N LEU A 55 -1.39 5.85 2.08
CA LEU A 55 -1.10 6.67 0.92
C LEU A 55 -0.65 8.07 1.36
N THR A 56 0.41 8.57 0.75
CA THR A 56 0.80 9.98 0.90
C THR A 56 -0.20 10.88 0.17
N LYS A 57 -0.05 12.21 0.30
CA LYS A 57 -0.86 13.15 -0.49
C LYS A 57 -0.73 12.89 -2.01
N VAL A 58 0.49 12.60 -2.47
CA VAL A 58 0.78 12.25 -3.87
C VAL A 58 0.13 10.91 -4.21
N GLY A 59 0.27 9.90 -3.36
CA GLY A 59 -0.36 8.60 -3.57
C GLY A 59 -1.88 8.66 -3.68
N LYS A 60 -2.54 9.48 -2.85
CA LYS A 60 -4.00 9.71 -2.92
C LYS A 60 -4.42 10.35 -4.25
N MET A 61 -3.64 11.32 -4.74
CA MET A 61 -3.89 11.96 -6.03
C MET A 61 -3.77 10.96 -7.19
N ILE A 62 -2.73 10.12 -7.17
CA ILE A 62 -2.52 9.08 -8.19
C ILE A 62 -3.63 8.02 -8.12
N SER A 63 -4.00 7.55 -6.93
CA SER A 63 -5.09 6.56 -6.76
C SER A 63 -6.38 7.07 -7.39
N LYS A 64 -6.77 8.30 -7.05
CA LYS A 64 -7.97 8.94 -7.59
C LYS A 64 -7.93 9.04 -9.12
N TYR A 65 -6.80 9.46 -9.69
CA TYR A 65 -6.64 9.54 -11.14
C TYR A 65 -6.75 8.16 -11.83
N LEU A 66 -6.22 7.11 -11.21
CA LEU A 66 -6.29 5.74 -11.74
C LEU A 66 -7.70 5.15 -11.63
N GLU A 67 -8.42 5.45 -10.56
CA GLU A 67 -9.82 5.06 -10.38
C GLU A 67 -10.70 5.68 -11.47
N GLU A 68 -10.58 7.00 -11.70
CA GLU A 68 -11.32 7.72 -12.75
C GLU A 68 -10.99 7.20 -14.16
N LYS A 69 -9.76 6.71 -14.39
CA LYS A 69 -9.35 6.16 -15.69
C LYS A 69 -9.81 4.73 -15.96
N ASN A 70 -10.14 3.97 -14.91
CA ASN A 70 -10.62 2.59 -15.06
C ASN A 70 -12.15 2.49 -15.25
N GLU A 71 -12.87 3.62 -15.22
CA GLU A 71 -14.33 3.69 -15.47
C GLU A 71 -14.69 3.86 -16.98
N CYS A 72 -13.90 3.31 -17.90
CA CYS A 72 -14.18 3.30 -19.35
C CYS A 72 -14.20 1.88 -19.94
#